data_AF-A0A3E2CRX0-F1
#
_entry.id   AF-A0A3E2CRX0-F1
#
_cell.length_a   1.000
_cell.length_b   1.000
_cell.length_c   1.000
_cell.angle_alpha   90.00
_cell.angle_beta   90.00
_cell.angle_gamma   90.00
#
_symmetry.space_group_name_H-M   'P 1'
#
loop_
_entity.id
_entity.type
_entity.pdbx_description
1 polymer ?
#
loop_
_entity_poly.entity_id
_entity_poly.type
_entity_poly.pdbx_seq_one_letter_code
_entity_poly.pdbx_strand_id
1 'polypeptide(L)'
;MVGMIVKEDIERVRAAADLYDIVSATVTLKPSGTGTFVGLCPFHDEKTPSFSVRPSLGVWHCFGCGAGGDVFKYVEQKENID
;
A
#
# COMPACT_ATOMS: atom_id res chain seq x y z
N MET A 1 30.36 0.44 -6.04
CA MET A 1 29.04 -0.08 -5.65
C MET A 1 28.51 -0.93 -6.79
N VAL A 2 28.64 -2.25 -6.67
CA VAL A 2 27.83 -3.19 -7.44
C VAL A 2 26.53 -3.32 -6.66
N GLY A 3 25.36 -3.11 -7.29
CA GLY A 3 24.08 -3.51 -6.67
C GLY A 3 23.05 -2.43 -6.34
N MET A 4 23.12 -1.21 -6.88
CA MET A 4 21.94 -0.33 -6.88
C MET A 4 21.07 -0.67 -8.09
N ILE A 5 19.82 -1.08 -7.83
CA ILE A 5 18.79 -1.21 -8.86
C ILE A 5 18.62 0.16 -9.51
N VAL A 6 18.66 0.23 -10.83
CA VAL A 6 18.50 1.50 -11.55
C VAL A 6 17.08 2.03 -11.34
N LYS A 7 16.92 3.35 -11.21
CA LYS A 7 15.61 3.97 -10.95
C LYS A 7 14.50 3.50 -11.91
N GLU A 8 14.86 3.30 -13.17
CA GLU A 8 13.92 2.86 -14.20
C GLU A 8 13.38 1.44 -13.94
N ASP A 9 14.20 0.55 -13.37
CA ASP A 9 13.74 -0.78 -12.95
C ASP A 9 12.81 -0.68 -11.73
N ILE A 10 13.11 0.22 -10.78
CA ILE A 10 12.25 0.48 -9.61
C ILE A 10 10.87 0.95 -10.07
N GLU A 11 10.82 1.91 -10.99
CA GLU A 11 9.55 2.41 -11.53
C GLU A 11 8.81 1.36 -12.35
N ARG A 12 9.52 0.49 -13.07
CA ARG A 12 8.90 -0.64 -13.79
C ARG A 12 8.24 -1.61 -12.82
N VAL A 13 8.90 -1.94 -11.70
CA VAL A 13 8.32 -2.78 -10.65
C VAL A 13 7.12 -2.08 -10.01
N ARG A 14 7.24 -0.79 -9.69
CA ARG A 14 6.13 0.01 -9.12
C ARG A 14 4.89 -0.02 -10.01
N ALA A 15 5.07 0.16 -11.32
CA ALA A 15 3.98 0.21 -12.29
C ALA A 15 3.34 -1.17 -12.55
N ALA A 16 4.11 -2.24 -12.40
CA ALA A 16 3.62 -3.62 -12.58
C ALA A 16 2.94 -4.19 -11.33
N ALA A 17 3.22 -3.63 -10.15
CA ALA A 17 2.71 -4.11 -8.89
C ALA A 17 1.28 -3.60 -8.63
N ASP A 18 0.30 -4.50 -8.60
CA ASP A 18 -1.06 -4.13 -8.21
C ASP A 18 -1.16 -4.01 -6.68
N LEU A 19 -1.32 -2.78 -6.21
CA LEU A 19 -1.47 -2.48 -4.80
C LEU A 19 -2.73 -3.12 -4.18
N TYR A 20 -3.80 -3.34 -4.95
CA TYR A 20 -4.97 -4.05 -4.46
C TYR A 20 -4.63 -5.50 -4.11
N ASP A 21 -3.98 -6.21 -5.02
CA ASP A 21 -3.64 -7.62 -4.85
C ASP A 21 -2.68 -7.81 -3.66
N ILE A 22 -1.67 -6.95 -3.57
CA ILE A 22 -0.66 -7.01 -2.50
C ILE A 22 -1.29 -6.74 -1.13
N VAL A 23 -2.12 -5.72 -1.02
CA VAL A 23 -2.77 -5.37 0.26
C VAL A 23 -3.83 -6.40 0.64
N SER A 24 -4.66 -6.81 -0.33
CA SER A 24 -5.80 -7.69 -0.08
C SER A 24 -5.40 -9.10 0.35
N ALA A 25 -4.14 -9.48 0.14
CA ALA A 25 -3.53 -10.69 0.68
C ALA A 25 -3.54 -10.73 2.23
N THR A 26 -3.51 -9.58 2.91
CA THR A 26 -3.48 -9.52 4.38
C THR A 26 -4.55 -8.64 5.02
N VAL A 27 -5.21 -7.79 4.23
CA VAL A 27 -6.24 -6.85 4.71
C VAL A 27 -7.54 -7.09 3.96
N THR A 28 -8.63 -7.30 4.69
CA THR A 28 -9.96 -7.34 4.07
C THR A 28 -10.36 -5.94 3.62
N LEU A 29 -10.45 -5.76 2.29
CA LEU A 29 -10.85 -4.51 1.66
C LEU A 29 -12.29 -4.56 1.15
N LYS A 30 -13.00 -3.44 1.26
CA LYS A 30 -14.35 -3.23 0.73
C LYS A 30 -14.35 -2.03 -0.22
N PRO A 31 -15.12 -2.04 -1.32
CA PRO A 31 -15.23 -0.88 -2.20
C PRO A 31 -15.86 0.30 -1.47
N SER A 32 -15.31 1.51 -1.69
CA SER A 32 -15.78 2.76 -1.09
C SER A 32 -15.63 3.91 -2.08
N GLY A 33 -16.52 3.94 -3.07
CA GLY A 33 -16.46 4.86 -4.20
C GLY A 33 -15.62 4.32 -5.35
N THR A 34 -15.60 5.06 -6.46
CA THR A 34 -14.95 4.62 -7.70
C THR A 34 -13.44 4.50 -7.52
N GLY A 35 -12.90 3.29 -7.75
CA GLY A 35 -11.46 3.01 -7.69
C GLY A 35 -10.84 3.16 -6.30
N THR A 36 -11.65 3.20 -5.23
CA THR A 36 -11.19 3.29 -3.85
C THR A 36 -11.68 2.11 -3.04
N PHE A 37 -10.78 1.53 -2.25
CA PHE A 37 -11.08 0.43 -1.34
C PHE A 37 -10.69 0.83 0.08
N VAL A 38 -11.43 0.35 1.08
CA VAL A 38 -11.20 0.65 2.48
C VAL A 38 -11.20 -0.60 3.35
N GLY A 39 -10.42 -0.58 4.43
CA GLY A 39 -10.31 -1.67 5.40
C GLY A 39 -9.80 -1.17 6.76
N LEU A 40 -9.61 -2.10 7.69
CA LEU A 40 -8.89 -1.82 8.93
C LEU A 40 -7.40 -1.69 8.63
N CYS A 41 -6.75 -0.73 9.26
CA CYS A 41 -5.34 -0.50 9.11
C CYS A 41 -4.52 -1.67 9.67
N PRO A 42 -3.56 -2.22 8.90
CA PRO A 42 -2.68 -3.27 9.41
C PRO A 42 -1.57 -2.73 10.31
N PHE A 43 -1.45 -1.40 10.46
CA PHE A 43 -0.32 -0.73 11.12
C PHE A 43 -0.68 -0.07 12.47
N HIS A 44 -1.95 -0.07 12.86
CA HIS A 44 -2.37 0.35 14.20
C HIS A 44 -3.68 -0.37 14.58
N ASP A 45 -3.94 -0.48 15.89
CA ASP A 45 -5.16 -1.13 16.38
C ASP A 45 -6.35 -0.17 16.29
N GLU A 46 -7.38 -0.55 15.52
CA GLU A 46 -8.60 0.23 15.33
C GLU A 46 -9.83 -0.65 15.11
N LYS A 47 -11.02 -0.09 15.36
CA LYS A 47 -12.32 -0.76 15.15
C LYS A 47 -13.10 -0.22 13.96
N THR A 48 -12.73 0.95 13.47
CA THR A 48 -13.40 1.63 12.36
C THR A 48 -12.43 1.67 11.19
N PRO A 49 -12.83 1.30 9.96
CA PRO A 49 -11.94 1.35 8.81
C PRO A 49 -11.42 2.77 8.55
N SER A 50 -10.10 2.96 8.64
CA SER A 50 -9.45 4.22 8.24
C SER A 50 -8.40 4.04 7.14
N PHE A 51 -8.12 2.81 6.74
CA PHE A 51 -7.14 2.48 5.72
C PHE A 51 -7.76 2.48 4.32
N SER A 52 -7.25 3.32 3.42
CA SER A 52 -7.72 3.52 2.05
C SER A 52 -6.65 3.13 1.03
N VAL A 53 -7.08 2.44 -0.03
CA VAL A 53 -6.23 2.01 -1.15
C VAL A 53 -6.84 2.51 -2.46
N ARG A 54 -6.00 3.11 -3.30
CA ARG A 54 -6.37 3.57 -4.65
C ARG A 54 -5.42 2.94 -5.67
N PRO A 55 -5.73 1.73 -6.18
CA PRO A 55 -4.81 0.95 -7.03
C PRO A 55 -4.41 1.71 -8.30
N SER A 56 -5.35 2.41 -8.93
CA SER A 56 -5.08 3.22 -10.14
C SER A 56 -4.11 4.37 -9.92
N LEU A 57 -3.96 4.83 -8.69
CA LEU A 57 -2.99 5.86 -8.30
C LEU A 57 -1.72 5.25 -7.70
N GLY A 58 -1.69 3.95 -7.45
CA GLY A 58 -0.57 3.27 -6.81
C GLY A 58 -0.32 3.71 -5.37
N VAL A 59 -1.34 4.25 -4.67
CA VAL A 59 -1.18 4.80 -3.31
C VAL A 59 -2.16 4.21 -2.30
N TRP A 60 -1.72 4.19 -1.04
CA TRP A 60 -2.53 3.92 0.13
C TRP A 60 -2.33 4.99 1.20
N HIS A 61 -3.33 5.16 2.06
CA HIS A 61 -3.27 6.07 3.19
C HIS A 61 -4.19 5.60 4.32
N CYS A 62 -3.70 5.67 5.55
CA CYS A 62 -4.45 5.46 6.76
C CYS A 62 -4.81 6.80 7.40
N PHE A 63 -6.09 7.15 7.41
CA PHE A 63 -6.56 8.39 8.01
C PHE A 63 -6.56 8.37 9.56
N GLY A 64 -6.41 7.20 10.18
CA GLY A 64 -6.32 7.06 11.64
C GLY A 64 -4.92 7.34 12.20
N CYS A 65 -3.88 6.78 11.58
CA CYS A 65 -2.49 6.90 12.04
C CYS A 65 -1.59 7.79 11.16
N GLY A 66 -2.07 8.23 9.99
CA GLY A 66 -1.34 9.08 9.04
C GLY A 66 -0.34 8.33 8.14
N ALA A 67 -0.14 7.02 8.36
CA ALA A 67 0.73 6.21 7.51
C ALA A 67 0.21 6.18 6.07
N GLY A 68 1.12 6.21 5.10
CA GLY A 68 0.77 6.19 3.69
C GLY A 68 1.98 6.04 2.80
N GLY A 69 1.73 5.79 1.52
CA GLY A 69 2.78 5.70 0.52
C GLY A 69 2.37 4.86 -0.67
N ASP A 70 3.37 4.34 -1.35
CA ASP A 70 3.24 3.44 -2.48
C ASP A 70 3.35 1.96 -2.05
N VAL A 71 3.43 1.08 -3.05
CA VAL A 71 3.59 -0.37 -2.85
C VAL A 71 4.85 -0.74 -2.07
N PHE A 72 5.99 -0.08 -2.31
CA PHE A 72 7.21 -0.35 -1.56
C PHE A 72 7.03 0.07 -0.13
N LYS A 73 6.46 1.26 0.11
CA LYS A 73 6.25 1.75 1.48
C LYS A 73 5.30 0.87 2.28
N TYR A 74 4.32 0.25 1.61
CA TYR A 74 3.44 -0.74 2.24
C TYR A 74 4.23 -1.97 2.69
N VAL A 75 5.02 -2.56 1.78
CA VAL A 75 5.80 -3.78 2.05
C VAL A 75 6.88 -3.53 3.09
N GLU A 76 7.60 -2.40 3.00
CA GLU A 76 8.57 -1.96 4.02
C GLU A 76 7.97 -1.94 5.42
N GLN A 77 6.82 -1.27 5.60
CA GLN A 77 6.15 -1.20 6.89
C GLN A 77 5.59 -2.55 7.33
N LYS A 78 5.12 -3.37 6.39
CA LYS A 78 4.51 -4.65 6.70
C LYS A 78 5.54 -5.68 7.17
N GLU A 79 6.71 -5.68 6.53
CA GLU A 79 7.81 -6.60 6.82
C GLU A 79 8.84 -6.02 7.79
N ASN A 80 8.68 -4.75 8.19
CA ASN A 80 9.57 -4.02 9.08
C ASN A 80 11.02 -3.95 8.56
N ILE A 81 11.15 -3.49 7.31
CA ILE A 81 12.41 -3.34 6.57
C ILE A 81 12.55 -1.92 6.00
N ASP A 82 13.80 -1.48 5.82
CA ASP A 82 14.21 -0.16 5.27
C ASP A 82 14.87 -0.27 3.88
#